data_AF-A0A0R2QSD7-F1
#
_entry.id   AF-A0A0R2QSD7-F1
#
_cell.length_a   1.000
_cell.length_b   1.000
_cell.length_c   1.000
_cell.angle_alpha   90.00
_cell.angle_beta   90.00
_cell.angle_gamma   90.00
#
_symmetry.space_group_name_H-M   'P 1'
#
loop_
_entity.id
_entity.type
_entity.pdbx_description
1 polymer ?
#
loop_
_entity_poly.entity_id
_entity_poly.type
_entity_poly.pdbx_seq_one_letter_code
_entity_poly.pdbx_strand_id
1 'polypeptide(L)'
;MRISILFLLALFFGACSDNYTPKPRAFFKIDLPNKEYEKIDVDCNFSFEKPIYSNLKKTDQDCFYNLEFPGQNGVLHITYLPIESNLAEHIEQSRSLAYKHDMQADAISESVYINDEDKVYGLLYDYDGVTATATQFYLTDSVNHFFRGALYFNTEVTDSILPINNFLKEDVKHIIETFRWKSQ
;
A
#
# COMPACT_ATOMS: atom_id res chain seq x y z
N MET A 1 34.86 3.75 63.78
CA MET A 1 34.00 2.59 63.39
C MET A 1 32.56 2.94 63.03
N ARG A 2 31.88 3.92 63.67
CA ARG A 2 30.48 4.27 63.35
C ARG A 2 30.29 4.98 61.99
N ILE A 3 31.27 5.76 61.53
CA ILE A 3 31.20 6.52 60.27
C ILE A 3 31.44 5.66 59.02
N SER A 4 32.29 4.63 59.10
CA SER A 4 32.50 3.67 57.98
C SER A 4 31.26 2.85 57.63
N ILE A 5 30.40 2.57 58.61
CA ILE A 5 29.16 1.80 58.39
C ILE A 5 28.11 2.67 57.65
N LEU A 6 28.07 3.98 57.93
CA LEU A 6 27.19 4.91 57.22
C LEU A 6 27.57 5.07 55.74
N PHE A 7 28.87 5.07 55.43
CA PHE A 7 29.35 5.16 54.04
C PHE A 7 29.06 3.88 53.24
N LEU A 8 29.09 2.71 53.90
CA LEU A 8 28.76 1.43 53.27
C LEU A 8 27.25 1.29 53.00
N LEU A 9 26.40 1.91 53.83
CA LEU A 9 24.94 1.87 53.66
C LEU A 9 24.46 2.80 52.53
N ALA A 10 25.18 3.87 52.24
CA ALA A 10 24.84 4.82 51.16
C ALA A 10 25.08 4.25 49.75
N LEU A 11 25.92 3.22 49.60
CA LEU A 11 26.23 2.58 48.32
C LEU A 11 25.14 1.63 47.82
N PHE A 12 24.15 1.28 48.65
CA PHE A 12 23.06 0.35 48.27
C PHE A 12 21.81 1.02 47.68
N PHE A 13 21.73 2.35 47.63
CA PHE A 13 20.55 3.07 47.12
C PHE A 13 20.66 3.55 45.66
N GLY A 14 21.72 3.16 44.93
CA GLY A 14 22.04 3.69 43.59
C GLY A 14 21.73 2.79 42.40
N ALA A 15 20.95 1.71 42.54
CA ALA A 15 20.72 0.77 41.44
C ALA A 15 19.23 0.53 41.19
N CYS A 16 18.65 1.33 40.30
CA CYS A 16 17.57 0.96 39.38
C CYS A 16 17.26 2.14 38.47
N SER A 17 17.96 2.25 37.33
CA SER A 17 17.40 2.91 36.16
C SER A 17 16.78 1.81 35.32
N ASP A 18 15.48 1.56 35.52
CA ASP A 18 14.72 0.72 34.60
C ASP A 18 14.66 1.45 33.26
N ASN A 19 15.63 1.17 32.39
CA ASN A 19 15.53 1.45 30.97
C ASN A 19 14.46 0.51 30.42
N TYR A 20 13.20 0.85 30.70
CA TYR A 20 12.04 0.13 30.21
C TYR A 20 11.94 0.38 28.71
N THR A 21 12.48 -0.54 27.92
CA THR A 21 12.17 -0.60 26.50
C THR A 21 10.78 -1.21 26.36
N PRO A 22 9.78 -0.46 25.85
CA PRO A 22 8.44 -0.99 25.64
C PRO A 22 8.53 -2.23 24.74
N LYS A 23 7.84 -3.31 25.13
CA LYS A 23 7.74 -4.50 24.26
C LYS A 23 7.07 -4.11 22.94
N PRO A 24 7.49 -4.68 21.80
CA PRO A 24 6.82 -4.45 20.52
C PRO A 24 5.34 -4.82 20.65
N ARG A 25 4.46 -4.00 20.07
CA ARG A 25 3.01 -4.24 20.12
C ARG A 25 2.71 -5.58 19.46
N ALA A 26 1.97 -6.43 20.16
CA ALA A 26 1.50 -7.71 19.62
C ALA A 26 0.21 -7.46 18.83
N PHE A 27 0.24 -7.70 17.52
CA PHE A 27 -0.97 -7.76 16.69
C PHE A 27 -1.67 -9.11 16.88
N PHE A 28 -2.96 -9.17 16.57
CA PHE A 28 -3.67 -10.45 16.50
C PHE A 28 -2.99 -11.36 15.46
N LYS A 29 -2.91 -12.66 15.76
CA LYS A 29 -2.43 -13.65 14.79
C LYS A 29 -3.47 -13.76 13.67
N ILE A 30 -3.15 -13.21 12.50
CA ILE A 30 -3.98 -13.29 11.29
C ILE A 30 -3.36 -14.36 10.41
N ASP A 31 -4.16 -15.31 9.95
CA ASP A 31 -3.73 -16.34 8.99
C ASP A 31 -3.86 -15.75 7.58
N LEU A 32 -2.71 -15.48 6.95
CA LEU A 32 -2.64 -14.89 5.61
C LEU A 32 -2.24 -15.96 4.60
N PRO A 33 -2.86 -15.98 3.42
CA PRO A 33 -2.55 -16.97 2.40
C PRO A 33 -1.13 -16.78 1.87
N ASN A 34 -0.55 -17.86 1.33
CA ASN A 34 0.71 -17.75 0.60
C ASN A 34 0.53 -16.86 -0.65
N LYS A 35 1.54 -16.05 -0.94
CA LYS A 35 1.57 -15.18 -2.12
C LYS A 35 1.87 -15.99 -3.37
N GLU A 36 0.82 -16.30 -4.10
CA GLU A 36 0.85 -16.91 -5.42
C GLU A 36 0.07 -16.04 -6.38
N TYR A 37 0.56 -15.93 -7.62
CA TYR A 37 0.07 -14.97 -8.60
C TYR A 37 -0.26 -15.65 -9.92
N GLU A 38 -1.27 -15.11 -10.60
CA GLU A 38 -1.69 -15.54 -11.93
C GLU A 38 -1.94 -14.34 -12.83
N LYS A 39 -1.68 -14.50 -14.13
CA LYS A 39 -1.89 -13.45 -15.12
C LYS A 39 -3.38 -13.19 -15.33
N ILE A 40 -3.77 -11.92 -15.39
CA ILE A 40 -5.16 -11.56 -15.70
C ILE A 40 -5.50 -11.82 -17.17
N ASP A 41 -6.74 -12.23 -17.40
CA ASP A 41 -7.32 -12.34 -18.74
C ASP A 41 -8.47 -11.33 -18.89
N VAL A 42 -8.15 -10.17 -19.47
CA VAL A 42 -9.09 -9.07 -19.72
C VAL A 42 -8.92 -8.52 -21.13
N ASP A 43 -10.02 -8.13 -21.76
CA ASP A 43 -10.03 -7.48 -23.07
C ASP A 43 -9.79 -5.97 -22.96
N CYS A 44 -8.62 -5.60 -22.45
CA CYS A 44 -8.18 -4.21 -22.27
C CYS A 44 -6.68 -4.11 -22.61
N ASN A 45 -6.20 -2.89 -22.88
CA ASN A 45 -4.83 -2.62 -23.33
C ASN A 45 -3.76 -2.77 -22.23
N PHE A 46 -4.03 -3.50 -21.15
CA PHE A 46 -3.10 -3.76 -20.07
C PHE A 46 -3.14 -5.23 -19.62
N SER A 47 -2.07 -5.69 -19.00
CA SER A 47 -1.95 -6.99 -18.36
C SER A 47 -1.04 -6.89 -17.15
N PHE A 48 -1.35 -7.64 -16.09
CA PHE A 48 -0.52 -7.78 -14.89
C PHE A 48 -0.83 -9.13 -14.22
N GLU A 49 -0.08 -9.48 -13.19
CA GLU A 49 -0.37 -10.65 -12.36
C GLU A 49 -1.13 -10.25 -11.10
N LYS A 50 -2.23 -10.96 -10.80
CA LYS A 50 -3.04 -10.76 -9.59
C LYS A 50 -2.83 -11.93 -8.61
N PRO A 51 -3.00 -11.73 -7.30
CA PRO A 51 -2.96 -12.85 -6.36
C PRO A 51 -4.08 -13.86 -6.60
N ILE A 52 -3.84 -15.16 -6.40
CA ILE A 52 -4.84 -16.21 -6.63
C ILE A 52 -6.04 -16.13 -5.68
N TYR A 53 -5.87 -15.51 -4.51
CA TYR A 53 -6.93 -15.28 -3.52
C TYR A 53 -7.73 -14.00 -3.78
N SER A 54 -7.52 -13.35 -4.93
CA SER A 54 -8.23 -12.15 -5.34
C SER A 54 -9.21 -12.40 -6.49
N ASN A 55 -10.33 -11.69 -6.48
CA ASN A 55 -11.38 -11.79 -7.48
C ASN A 55 -11.43 -10.51 -8.31
N LEU A 56 -11.15 -10.62 -9.61
CA LEU A 56 -11.25 -9.50 -10.54
C LEU A 56 -12.69 -9.38 -11.04
N LYS A 57 -13.37 -8.27 -10.75
CA LYS A 57 -14.73 -7.99 -11.21
C LYS A 57 -14.77 -6.76 -12.09
N LYS A 58 -15.38 -6.87 -13.27
CA LYS A 58 -15.63 -5.72 -14.16
C LYS A 58 -16.70 -4.82 -13.55
N THR A 59 -16.55 -3.51 -13.68
CA THR A 59 -17.60 -2.55 -13.31
C THR A 59 -18.47 -2.21 -14.53
N ASP A 60 -19.44 -1.30 -14.37
CA ASP A 60 -20.28 -0.85 -15.48
C ASP A 60 -19.51 -0.02 -16.52
N GLN A 61 -18.33 0.49 -16.16
CA GLN A 61 -17.48 1.28 -17.03
C GLN A 61 -16.46 0.40 -17.75
N ASP A 62 -16.16 0.73 -19.00
CA ASP A 62 -15.27 -0.08 -19.80
C ASP A 62 -13.82 0.02 -19.31
N CYS A 63 -13.14 -1.12 -19.25
CA CYS A 63 -11.81 -1.28 -18.67
C CYS A 63 -11.63 -0.78 -17.22
N PHE A 64 -12.72 -0.69 -16.46
CA PHE A 64 -12.67 -0.44 -15.02
C PHE A 64 -12.96 -1.74 -14.28
N TYR A 65 -12.18 -2.00 -13.24
CA TYR A 65 -12.24 -3.25 -12.50
C TYR A 65 -12.09 -3.03 -11.01
N ASN A 66 -12.70 -3.92 -10.23
CA ASN A 66 -12.44 -4.05 -8.80
C ASN A 66 -11.71 -5.38 -8.60
N LEU A 67 -10.50 -5.30 -8.07
CA LEU A 67 -9.78 -6.47 -7.59
C LEU A 67 -10.09 -6.63 -6.09
N GLU A 68 -11.01 -7.54 -5.79
CA GLU A 68 -11.49 -7.76 -4.43
C GLU A 68 -10.61 -8.79 -3.70
N PHE A 69 -10.33 -8.53 -2.43
CA PHE A 69 -9.62 -9.41 -1.51
C PHE A 69 -10.57 -9.81 -0.37
N PRO A 70 -11.46 -10.81 -0.56
CA PRO A 70 -12.53 -11.10 0.41
C PRO A 70 -12.01 -11.48 1.80
N GLY A 71 -10.89 -12.20 1.88
CA GLY A 71 -10.29 -12.60 3.17
C GLY A 71 -9.67 -11.43 3.95
N GLN A 72 -9.36 -10.34 3.26
CA GLN A 72 -8.68 -9.17 3.81
C GLN A 72 -9.61 -7.94 3.89
N ASN A 73 -10.86 -8.06 3.42
CA ASN A 73 -11.83 -6.96 3.28
C ASN A 73 -11.27 -5.74 2.53
N GLY A 74 -10.36 -5.99 1.58
CA GLY A 74 -9.74 -4.96 0.74
C GLY A 74 -10.31 -4.98 -0.67
N VAL A 75 -10.35 -3.81 -1.31
CA VAL A 75 -10.69 -3.67 -2.73
C VAL A 75 -9.70 -2.72 -3.38
N LEU A 76 -8.99 -3.20 -4.41
CA LEU A 76 -8.20 -2.37 -5.29
C LEU A 76 -9.09 -1.91 -6.47
N HIS A 77 -9.46 -0.64 -6.47
CA HIS A 77 -10.19 -0.03 -7.57
C HIS A 77 -9.23 0.32 -8.70
N ILE A 78 -9.50 -0.23 -9.88
CA ILE A 78 -8.68 -0.10 -11.07
C ILE A 78 -9.44 0.70 -12.12
N THR A 79 -8.77 1.69 -12.69
CA THR A 79 -9.29 2.54 -13.75
C THR A 79 -8.26 2.66 -14.85
N TYR A 80 -8.65 2.33 -16.08
CA TYR A 80 -7.87 2.59 -17.28
C TYR A 80 -8.54 3.70 -18.10
N LEU A 81 -7.75 4.64 -18.59
CA LEU A 81 -8.20 5.76 -19.42
C LEU A 81 -7.25 5.91 -20.62
N PRO A 82 -7.77 6.11 -21.84
CA PRO A 82 -6.95 6.58 -22.95
C PRO A 82 -6.53 8.04 -22.72
N ILE A 83 -5.32 8.39 -23.14
CA ILE A 83 -4.80 9.76 -23.08
C ILE A 83 -5.05 10.46 -24.41
N GLU A 84 -5.68 11.63 -24.36
CA GLU A 84 -5.91 12.50 -25.51
C GLU A 84 -5.38 13.92 -25.21
N SER A 85 -4.06 14.05 -25.10
CA SER A 85 -3.37 15.32 -24.71
C SER A 85 -3.70 15.86 -23.31
N ASN A 86 -4.27 15.02 -22.44
CA ASN A 86 -4.74 15.38 -21.09
C ASN A 86 -3.98 14.64 -19.97
N LEU A 87 -2.78 14.11 -20.24
CA LEU A 87 -1.97 13.38 -19.26
C LEU A 87 -1.74 14.18 -17.97
N ALA A 88 -1.39 15.47 -18.10
CA ALA A 88 -1.14 16.33 -16.94
C ALA A 88 -2.40 16.46 -16.04
N GLU A 89 -3.59 16.50 -16.64
CA GLU A 89 -4.85 16.54 -15.90
C GLU A 89 -5.08 15.23 -15.14
N HIS A 90 -4.85 14.07 -15.77
CA HIS A 90 -4.99 12.77 -15.09
C HIS A 90 -3.99 12.57 -13.95
N ILE A 91 -2.75 13.03 -14.13
CA ILE A 91 -1.74 13.02 -13.07
C ILE A 91 -2.19 13.92 -11.92
N GLU A 92 -2.64 15.15 -12.20
CA GLU A 92 -3.06 16.08 -11.16
C GLU A 92 -4.33 15.61 -10.43
N GLN A 93 -5.30 15.03 -11.15
CA GLN A 93 -6.48 14.41 -10.53
C GLN A 93 -6.07 13.26 -9.61
N SER A 94 -5.11 12.43 -10.03
CA SER A 94 -4.62 11.31 -9.22
C SER A 94 -3.88 11.82 -7.97
N ARG A 95 -3.03 12.84 -8.13
CA ARG A 95 -2.37 13.54 -7.01
C ARG A 95 -3.40 14.14 -6.06
N SER A 96 -4.35 14.92 -6.57
CA SER A 96 -5.39 15.55 -5.76
C SER A 96 -6.20 14.54 -4.96
N LEU A 97 -6.60 13.41 -5.57
CA LEU A 97 -7.29 12.32 -4.87
C LEU A 97 -6.42 11.72 -3.75
N ALA A 98 -5.13 11.55 -3.99
CA ALA A 98 -4.22 11.00 -3.00
C ALA A 98 -4.12 11.93 -1.76
N TYR A 99 -3.95 13.22 -1.99
CA TYR A 99 -3.84 14.21 -0.92
C TYR A 99 -5.18 14.63 -0.29
N LYS A 100 -6.32 14.32 -0.92
CA LYS A 100 -7.65 14.64 -0.36
C LYS A 100 -7.94 13.88 0.95
N HIS A 101 -7.24 12.77 1.17
CA HIS A 101 -7.32 11.94 2.38
C HIS A 101 -6.12 12.12 3.34
N ASP A 102 -5.23 13.09 3.10
CA ASP A 102 -4.03 13.36 3.92
C ASP A 102 -4.35 13.67 5.39
N MET A 103 -5.59 14.04 5.70
CA MET A 103 -6.05 14.23 7.09
C MET A 103 -6.08 12.94 7.94
N GLN A 104 -5.91 11.75 7.35
CA GLN A 104 -6.01 10.46 8.07
C GLN A 104 -4.70 9.66 8.14
N ALA A 105 -3.71 9.96 7.30
CA ALA A 105 -2.43 9.26 7.29
C ALA A 105 -1.42 9.94 8.21
N ASP A 106 -0.54 9.15 8.83
CA ASP A 106 0.56 9.70 9.63
C ASP A 106 1.62 10.36 8.70
N ALA A 107 1.82 9.77 7.53
CA ALA A 107 2.66 10.28 6.45
C ALA A 107 2.23 9.67 5.10
N ILE A 108 2.56 10.36 4.00
CA ILE A 108 2.48 9.82 2.64
C ILE A 108 3.89 9.77 2.08
N SER A 109 4.33 8.58 1.65
CA SER A 109 5.59 8.43 0.92
C SER A 109 5.33 8.24 -0.58
N GLU A 110 6.15 8.88 -1.41
CA GLU A 110 6.07 8.80 -2.86
C GLU A 110 7.23 7.95 -3.39
N SER A 111 6.95 6.98 -4.26
CA SER A 111 7.95 6.13 -4.93
C SER A 111 7.75 6.17 -6.44
N VAL A 112 8.76 6.64 -7.17
CA VAL A 112 8.74 6.69 -8.64
C VAL A 112 8.98 5.29 -9.19
N TYR A 113 8.19 4.88 -10.17
CA TYR A 113 8.39 3.64 -10.92
C TYR A 113 8.79 3.98 -12.36
N ILE A 114 9.89 3.38 -12.83
CA ILE A 114 10.43 3.58 -14.17
C ILE A 114 10.81 2.22 -14.74
N ASN A 115 10.23 1.89 -15.89
CA ASN A 115 10.60 0.74 -16.69
C ASN A 115 10.65 1.17 -18.17
N ASP A 116 11.87 1.46 -18.65
CA ASP A 116 12.11 1.91 -20.02
C ASP A 116 11.88 0.80 -21.06
N GLU A 117 12.12 -0.47 -20.69
CA GLU A 117 11.95 -1.63 -21.58
C GLU A 117 10.49 -1.81 -21.97
N ASP A 118 9.60 -1.76 -20.99
CA ASP A 118 8.16 -1.94 -21.19
C ASP A 118 7.41 -0.61 -21.41
N LYS A 119 8.13 0.52 -21.33
CA LYS A 119 7.58 1.89 -21.38
C LYS A 119 6.48 2.10 -20.34
N VAL A 120 6.76 1.73 -19.09
CA VAL A 120 5.84 1.91 -17.97
C VAL A 120 6.47 2.88 -16.98
N TYR A 121 5.83 4.04 -16.81
CA TYR A 121 6.26 5.09 -15.90
C TYR A 121 5.15 5.42 -14.92
N GLY A 122 5.48 5.75 -13.68
CA GLY A 122 4.43 6.01 -12.71
C GLY A 122 4.92 6.48 -11.36
N LEU A 123 3.96 6.62 -10.46
CA LEU A 123 4.19 7.02 -9.08
C LEU A 123 3.27 6.20 -8.16
N LEU A 124 3.86 5.66 -7.10
CA LEU A 124 3.19 4.98 -6.01
C LEU A 124 3.16 5.90 -4.79
N TYR A 125 1.96 6.13 -4.26
CA TYR A 125 1.71 6.79 -2.99
C TYR A 125 1.43 5.71 -1.94
N ASP A 126 2.27 5.65 -0.92
CA ASP A 126 2.16 4.70 0.17
C ASP A 126 1.79 5.46 1.46
N TYR A 127 0.61 5.16 2.01
CA TYR A 127 0.07 5.84 3.18
C TYR A 127 0.50 5.11 4.44
N ASP A 128 1.25 5.78 5.29
CA ASP A 128 1.71 5.25 6.57
C ASP A 128 0.64 5.42 7.65
N GLY A 129 0.64 4.48 8.60
CA GLY A 129 -0.29 4.46 9.73
C GLY A 129 -1.57 3.68 9.47
N VAL A 130 -2.58 3.94 10.29
CA VAL A 130 -3.86 3.23 10.27
C VAL A 130 -4.84 4.03 9.41
N THR A 131 -4.92 3.69 8.13
CA THR A 131 -5.71 4.43 7.14
C THR A 131 -6.72 3.52 6.42
N ALA A 132 -7.83 4.10 5.96
CA ALA A 132 -8.78 3.38 5.10
C ALA A 132 -8.23 3.18 3.67
N THR A 133 -7.38 4.10 3.21
CA THR A 133 -6.66 4.01 1.92
C THR A 133 -5.26 3.50 2.18
N ALA A 134 -4.96 2.31 1.70
CA ALA A 134 -3.69 1.63 1.90
C ALA A 134 -2.58 2.23 1.04
N THR A 135 -2.85 2.33 -0.26
CA THR A 135 -1.91 2.78 -1.27
C THR A 135 -2.66 3.17 -2.53
N GLN A 136 -2.10 4.10 -3.28
CA GLN A 136 -2.62 4.54 -4.57
C GLN A 136 -1.46 4.68 -5.55
N PHE A 137 -1.68 4.41 -6.83
CA PHE A 137 -0.67 4.59 -7.86
C PHE A 137 -1.29 4.96 -9.19
N TYR A 138 -0.45 5.45 -10.10
CA TYR A 138 -0.76 5.52 -11.52
C TYR A 138 0.44 5.05 -12.35
N LEU A 139 0.15 4.53 -13.54
CA LEU A 139 1.09 4.07 -14.56
C LEU A 139 0.68 4.65 -15.91
N THR A 140 1.65 5.01 -16.74
CA THR A 140 1.43 5.56 -18.08
C THR A 140 2.57 5.16 -19.03
N ASP A 141 2.27 5.12 -20.32
CA ASP A 141 3.28 5.07 -21.40
C ASP A 141 3.77 6.47 -21.81
N SER A 142 3.28 7.51 -21.12
CA SER A 142 3.46 8.94 -21.40
C SER A 142 2.75 9.48 -22.65
N VAL A 143 2.04 8.64 -23.43
CA VAL A 143 1.50 9.02 -24.74
C VAL A 143 0.02 8.70 -24.87
N ASN A 144 -0.38 7.43 -24.68
CA ASN A 144 -1.72 6.95 -25.02
C ASN A 144 -2.47 6.31 -23.85
N HIS A 145 -1.77 5.85 -22.83
CA HIS A 145 -2.34 4.99 -21.80
C HIS A 145 -2.16 5.58 -20.40
N PHE A 146 -3.25 5.63 -19.64
CA PHE A 146 -3.24 5.97 -18.22
C PHE A 146 -3.95 4.88 -17.43
N PHE A 147 -3.26 4.29 -16.46
CA PHE A 147 -3.79 3.26 -15.58
C PHE A 147 -3.62 3.73 -14.14
N ARG A 148 -4.66 3.65 -13.32
CA ARG A 148 -4.56 3.99 -11.90
C ARG A 148 -5.20 2.92 -11.03
N GLY A 149 -4.64 2.75 -9.84
CA GLY A 149 -5.13 1.84 -8.82
C GLY A 149 -5.18 2.54 -7.46
N ALA A 150 -6.23 2.28 -6.68
CA ALA A 150 -6.34 2.74 -5.31
C ALA A 150 -6.91 1.62 -4.43
N LEU A 151 -6.13 1.17 -3.43
CA LEU A 151 -6.48 0.11 -2.51
C LEU A 151 -7.16 0.69 -1.27
N TYR A 152 -8.41 0.30 -1.06
CA TYR A 152 -9.20 0.67 0.11
C TYR A 152 -9.59 -0.55 0.91
N PHE A 153 -9.77 -0.36 2.22
CA PHE A 153 -10.36 -1.34 3.10
C PHE A 153 -11.79 -0.97 3.48
N ASN A 154 -12.70 -1.95 3.38
CA ASN A 154 -14.11 -1.80 3.75
C ASN A 154 -14.34 -2.11 5.23
N THR A 155 -13.36 -1.86 6.08
CA THR A 155 -13.43 -2.13 7.53
C THR A 155 -13.22 -0.85 8.31
N GLU A 156 -13.68 -0.85 9.56
CA GLU A 156 -13.33 0.20 10.49
C GLU A 156 -11.80 0.27 10.66
N VAL A 157 -11.28 1.50 10.65
CA VAL A 157 -9.85 1.79 10.74
C VAL A 157 -9.41 1.49 12.17
N THR A 158 -8.82 0.32 12.38
CA THR A 158 -8.31 -0.15 13.68
C THR A 158 -6.86 -0.59 13.54
N ASP A 159 -6.07 -0.53 14.63
CA ASP A 159 -4.65 -0.94 14.63
C ASP A 159 -4.43 -2.37 14.07
N SER A 160 -5.43 -3.24 14.15
CA SER A 160 -5.40 -4.61 13.61
C SER A 160 -5.33 -4.69 12.09
N ILE A 161 -5.58 -3.59 11.37
CA ILE A 161 -5.54 -3.56 9.90
C ILE A 161 -4.12 -3.47 9.36
N LEU A 162 -3.16 -2.96 10.14
CA LEU A 162 -1.82 -2.65 9.65
C LEU A 162 -1.08 -3.86 9.06
N PRO A 163 -1.12 -5.08 9.66
CA PRO A 163 -0.52 -6.26 9.05
C PRO A 163 -1.17 -6.64 7.71
N ILE A 164 -2.50 -6.50 7.59
CA ILE A 164 -3.25 -6.77 6.36
C ILE A 164 -2.91 -5.71 5.29
N ASN A 165 -2.78 -4.46 5.71
CA ASN A 165 -2.38 -3.34 4.87
C ASN A 165 -1.01 -3.61 4.23
N ASN A 166 -0.01 -3.90 5.05
CA ASN A 166 1.34 -4.22 4.57
C ASN A 166 1.34 -5.45 3.66
N PHE A 167 0.57 -6.49 4.00
CA PHE A 167 0.43 -7.67 3.15
C PHE A 167 -0.11 -7.33 1.76
N LEU A 168 -1.21 -6.58 1.65
CA LEU A 168 -1.78 -6.23 0.35
C LEU A 168 -0.97 -5.17 -0.41
N LYS A 169 -0.23 -4.29 0.28
CA LYS A 169 0.72 -3.35 -0.35
C LYS A 169 1.79 -4.09 -1.16
N GLU A 170 2.27 -5.24 -0.67
CA GLU A 170 3.20 -6.08 -1.43
C GLU A 170 2.57 -6.64 -2.71
N ASP A 171 1.28 -6.98 -2.70
CA ASP A 171 0.59 -7.43 -3.91
C ASP A 171 0.38 -6.30 -4.92
N VAL A 172 0.14 -5.07 -4.44
CA VAL A 172 0.08 -3.88 -5.30
C VAL A 172 1.43 -3.61 -5.95
N LYS A 173 2.54 -3.77 -5.22
CA LYS A 173 3.89 -3.66 -5.80
C LYS A 173 4.12 -4.71 -6.88
N HIS A 174 3.75 -5.98 -6.64
CA HIS A 174 3.83 -7.05 -7.65
C HIS A 174 3.00 -6.73 -8.90
N ILE A 175 1.79 -6.18 -8.73
CA ILE A 175 0.94 -5.73 -9.85
C ILE A 175 1.66 -4.67 -10.69
N ILE A 176 2.31 -3.68 -10.05
CA ILE A 176 3.06 -2.62 -10.74
C ILE A 176 4.27 -3.19 -11.49
N GLU A 177 5.03 -4.09 -10.86
CA GLU A 177 6.24 -4.69 -11.41
C GLU A 177 5.94 -5.61 -12.62
N THR A 178 4.84 -6.35 -12.55
CA THR A 178 4.38 -7.25 -13.63
C THR A 178 3.51 -6.57 -14.67
N PHE A 179 3.22 -5.28 -14.50
CA PHE A 179 2.35 -4.53 -15.41
C PHE A 179 2.96 -4.40 -16.81
N ARG A 180 2.15 -4.61 -17.85
CA ARG A 180 2.52 -4.48 -19.27
C ARG A 180 1.37 -3.90 -20.09
N TRP A 181 1.69 -3.06 -21.07
CA TRP A 181 0.76 -2.62 -22.11
C TRP A 181 0.61 -3.71 -23.18
N LYS A 182 -0.63 -3.98 -23.65
CA LYS A 182 -0.88 -5.01 -24.69
C LYS A 182 -0.72 -4.48 -26.12
N SER A 183 -1.09 -3.22 -26.35
CA SER A 183 -0.98 -2.55 -27.65
C SER A 183 0.22 -1.61 -27.62
N GLN A 184 1.28 -1.97 -28.32
CA GLN A 184 2.40 -1.08 -28.65
C GLN A 184 2.48 -0.87 -30.15
#